data_AF-A0A3M6TPJ5-F1
#
_entry.id   AF-A0A3M6TPJ5-F1
#
_cell.length_a   1.000
_cell.length_b   1.000
_cell.length_c   1.000
_cell.angle_alpha   90.00
_cell.angle_beta   90.00
_cell.angle_gamma   90.00
#
_symmetry.space_group_name_H-M   'P 1'
#
loop_
_entity.id
_entity.type
_entity.pdbx_description
1 polymer ?
#
loop_
_entity_poly.entity_id
_entity_poly.type
_entity_poly.pdbx_seq_one_letter_code
_entity_poly.pdbx_strand_id
1 'polypeptide(L)'
;MANITAEDEANTVKTEILHYISSAPGGVSIFLAALNIVLAIVATLGNFLLLIALRKVISIYPPTKLFFRSLAVTDLFAGLIVQPMYSITLIPGISHKNLMYYSIQVTGISGSILCTVSILTSTAISVDRLLALLLGLRYKQVVTLKRTRAVVGCIWLLSCSMGGWRYSNWGAEVSKFTLFVLMLLSLIISICSYTKIYLYLQNQQAQLHAKKHREIHQEPTSNGGEGRLNIERYKKLVSSIAWVQLALLLCFIPFTVGSMLFTHRKLTGVATGIAHFCVSIPYVLFNPALNPILYCWKIREVKQAMKETVRKLNCYFKSSWSFFPSSITNTTRA
;
A
#
# COMPACT_ATOMS: atom_id res chain seq x y z
N MET A 1 -2.39 7.28 -42.62
CA MET A 1 -1.48 8.35 -42.14
C MET A 1 -1.45 8.49 -40.62
N ALA A 2 -2.59 8.46 -39.89
CA ALA A 2 -2.60 8.59 -38.43
C ALA A 2 -1.89 7.47 -37.63
N ASN A 3 -1.76 6.26 -38.21
CA ASN A 3 -1.14 5.12 -37.53
C ASN A 3 0.41 5.21 -37.50
N ILE A 4 1.00 5.77 -38.57
CA ILE A 4 2.47 5.92 -38.70
C ILE A 4 2.95 7.00 -37.73
N THR A 5 2.20 8.11 -37.61
CA THR A 5 2.51 9.19 -36.66
C THR A 5 2.39 8.77 -35.21
N ALA A 6 1.41 7.92 -34.86
CA ALA A 6 1.25 7.42 -33.48
C ALA A 6 2.34 6.41 -33.10
N GLU A 7 2.78 5.59 -34.06
CA GLU A 7 3.86 4.62 -33.88
C GLU A 7 5.23 5.32 -33.77
N ASP A 8 5.46 6.36 -34.58
CA ASP A 8 6.65 7.22 -34.46
C ASP A 8 6.68 8.01 -33.14
N GLU A 9 5.54 8.54 -32.69
CA GLU A 9 5.46 9.26 -31.41
C GLU A 9 5.67 8.32 -30.22
N ALA A 10 5.12 7.11 -30.25
CA ALA A 10 5.38 6.07 -29.24
C ALA A 10 6.86 5.62 -29.23
N ASN A 11 7.48 5.49 -30.40
CA ASN A 11 8.90 5.16 -30.54
C ASN A 11 9.81 6.30 -30.05
N THR A 12 9.38 7.55 -30.24
CA THR A 12 10.09 8.74 -29.76
C THR A 12 10.05 8.80 -28.23
N VAL A 13 8.87 8.66 -27.61
CA VAL A 13 8.71 8.62 -26.14
C VAL A 13 9.48 7.45 -25.53
N LYS A 14 9.48 6.28 -26.17
CA LYS A 14 10.28 5.12 -25.76
C LYS A 14 11.78 5.46 -25.74
N THR A 15 12.28 6.16 -26.75
CA THR A 15 13.69 6.51 -26.88
C THR A 15 14.09 7.58 -25.86
N GLU A 16 13.22 8.54 -25.56
CA GLU A 16 13.43 9.56 -24.53
C GLU A 16 13.52 8.97 -23.11
N ILE A 17 12.63 8.03 -22.76
CA ILE A 17 12.66 7.38 -21.44
C ILE A 17 13.97 6.62 -21.23
N LEU A 18 14.40 5.85 -22.23
CA LEU A 18 15.67 5.12 -22.19
C LEU A 18 16.85 6.09 -22.11
N HIS A 19 16.77 7.24 -22.80
CA HIS A 19 17.77 8.29 -22.72
C HIS A 19 17.88 8.88 -21.31
N TYR A 20 16.77 9.22 -20.65
CA TYR A 20 16.80 9.78 -19.28
C TYR A 20 17.41 8.81 -18.26
N ILE A 21 17.05 7.52 -18.36
CA ILE A 21 17.60 6.48 -17.48
C ILE A 21 19.12 6.34 -17.71
N SER A 22 19.57 6.37 -18.97
CA SER A 22 20.99 6.28 -19.32
C SER A 22 21.80 7.53 -18.93
N SER A 23 21.15 8.69 -18.90
CA SER A 23 21.77 9.99 -18.61
C SER A 23 21.81 10.31 -17.10
N ALA A 24 21.22 9.46 -16.25
CA ALA A 24 21.26 9.62 -14.80
C ALA A 24 22.67 9.38 -14.25
N PRO A 25 23.17 10.18 -13.28
CA PRO A 25 24.47 9.95 -12.67
C PRO A 25 24.57 8.55 -12.06
N GLY A 26 25.56 7.75 -12.50
CA GLY A 26 25.65 6.33 -12.13
C GLY A 26 25.63 6.07 -10.63
N GLY A 27 26.30 6.92 -9.83
CA GLY A 27 26.28 6.81 -8.36
C GLY A 27 24.89 6.97 -7.74
N VAL A 28 24.06 7.87 -8.28
CA VAL A 28 22.67 8.07 -7.83
C VAL A 28 21.81 6.87 -8.20
N SER A 29 21.94 6.35 -9.42
CA SER A 29 21.16 5.21 -9.88
C SER A 29 21.49 3.93 -9.09
N ILE A 30 22.78 3.69 -8.80
CA ILE A 30 23.22 2.55 -7.97
C ILE A 30 22.67 2.67 -6.54
N PHE A 31 22.78 3.86 -5.93
CA PHE A 31 22.24 4.10 -4.60
C PHE A 31 20.73 3.81 -4.53
N LEU A 32 19.97 4.33 -5.50
CA LEU A 32 18.52 4.13 -5.58
C LEU A 32 18.15 2.66 -5.84
N ALA A 33 18.90 1.96 -6.69
CA ALA A 33 18.70 0.54 -6.92
C ALA A 33 18.92 -0.28 -5.64
N ALA A 34 20.01 0.00 -4.91
CA ALA A 34 20.32 -0.66 -3.64
C ALA A 34 19.23 -0.38 -2.59
N LEU A 35 18.82 0.89 -2.44
CA LEU A 35 17.72 1.26 -1.55
C LEU A 35 16.42 0.54 -1.92
N ASN A 36 16.07 0.50 -3.20
CA ASN A 36 14.85 -0.15 -3.66
C ASN A 36 14.88 -1.68 -3.47
N ILE A 37 16.05 -2.32 -3.59
CA ILE A 37 16.20 -3.75 -3.27
C ILE A 37 15.96 -4.00 -1.77
N VAL A 38 16.50 -3.15 -0.89
CA VAL A 38 16.23 -3.25 0.55
C VAL A 38 14.74 -3.08 0.84
N LEU A 39 14.09 -2.09 0.21
CA LEU A 39 12.64 -1.89 0.34
C LEU A 39 11.84 -3.08 -0.20
N ALA A 40 12.26 -3.71 -1.29
CA ALA A 40 11.65 -4.92 -1.85
C ALA A 40 11.65 -6.08 -0.85
N ILE A 41 12.78 -6.29 -0.16
CA ILE A 41 12.91 -7.32 0.87
C ILE A 41 11.97 -7.00 2.04
N VAL A 42 11.95 -5.75 2.52
CA VAL A 42 11.09 -5.33 3.63
C VAL A 42 9.61 -5.46 3.26
N ALA A 43 9.20 -5.00 2.08
CA ALA A 43 7.83 -5.11 1.60
C ALA A 43 7.41 -6.57 1.46
N THR A 44 8.25 -7.41 0.87
CA THR A 44 7.95 -8.83 0.65
C THR A 44 7.82 -9.59 1.97
N LEU A 45 8.87 -9.57 2.80
CA LEU A 45 8.89 -10.31 4.06
C LEU A 45 7.87 -9.76 5.05
N GLY A 46 7.79 -8.43 5.17
CA GLY A 46 6.88 -7.76 6.09
C GLY A 46 5.42 -8.06 5.77
N ASN A 47 5.01 -7.98 4.51
CA ASN A 47 3.63 -8.25 4.12
C ASN A 47 3.29 -9.75 4.12
N PHE A 48 4.26 -10.63 3.82
CA PHE A 48 4.07 -12.07 3.99
C PHE A 48 3.81 -12.44 5.46
N LEU A 49 4.62 -11.90 6.38
CA LEU A 49 4.42 -12.09 7.83
C LEU A 49 3.09 -11.49 8.31
N LEU A 50 2.72 -10.31 7.78
CA LEU A 50 1.44 -9.68 8.07
C LEU A 50 0.26 -10.57 7.63
N LEU A 51 0.33 -11.18 6.45
CA LEU A 51 -0.70 -12.13 5.98
C LEU A 51 -0.85 -13.32 6.92
N ILE A 52 0.25 -13.89 7.43
CA ILE A 52 0.21 -14.98 8.41
C ILE A 52 -0.40 -14.50 9.73
N ALA A 53 0.04 -13.34 10.23
CA ALA A 53 -0.47 -12.76 11.47
C ALA A 53 -1.98 -12.49 11.40
N LEU A 54 -2.46 -11.92 10.29
CA LEU A 54 -3.89 -11.67 10.05
C LEU A 54 -4.73 -12.95 9.98
N ARG A 55 -4.14 -14.15 9.81
CA ARG A 55 -4.89 -15.42 9.98
C ARG A 55 -5.16 -15.74 11.44
N LYS A 56 -4.22 -15.40 12.33
CA LYS A 56 -4.27 -15.71 13.76
C LYS A 56 -5.08 -14.70 14.56
N VAL A 57 -5.11 -13.44 14.13
CA VAL A 57 -5.86 -12.38 14.84
C VAL A 57 -7.36 -12.62 14.68
N ILE A 58 -8.08 -12.93 15.77
CA ILE A 58 -9.53 -13.14 15.77
C ILE A 58 -10.30 -11.86 16.13
N SER A 59 -9.68 -10.93 16.86
CA SER A 59 -10.29 -9.68 17.35
C SER A 59 -10.77 -8.73 16.25
N ILE A 60 -10.15 -8.79 15.06
CA ILE A 60 -10.55 -7.97 13.92
C ILE A 60 -11.73 -8.63 13.20
N TYR A 61 -12.78 -7.85 12.97
CA TYR A 61 -13.98 -8.27 12.24
C TYR A 61 -13.61 -8.86 10.86
N PRO A 62 -14.12 -10.05 10.48
CA PRO A 62 -13.62 -10.77 9.30
C PRO A 62 -13.74 -10.02 7.96
N PRO A 63 -14.81 -9.26 7.67
CA PRO A 63 -14.87 -8.35 6.52
C PRO A 63 -13.74 -7.33 6.45
N THR A 64 -13.51 -6.57 7.53
CA THR A 64 -12.43 -5.56 7.59
C THR A 64 -11.05 -6.18 7.41
N LYS A 65 -10.85 -7.36 8.01
CA LYS A 65 -9.63 -8.14 7.87
C LYS A 65 -9.37 -8.55 6.41
N LEU A 66 -10.41 -8.73 5.60
CA LEU A 66 -10.25 -9.04 4.18
C LEU A 66 -9.64 -7.86 3.41
N PHE A 67 -10.00 -6.61 3.73
CA PHE A 67 -9.36 -5.45 3.14
C PHE A 67 -7.88 -5.35 3.50
N PHE A 68 -7.51 -5.58 4.77
CA PHE A 68 -6.10 -5.61 5.19
C PHE A 68 -5.31 -6.71 4.50
N ARG A 69 -5.92 -7.89 4.30
CA ARG A 69 -5.30 -8.97 3.51
C ARG A 69 -5.14 -8.59 2.05
N SER A 70 -6.13 -7.93 1.45
CA SER A 70 -6.03 -7.44 0.06
C SER A 70 -4.84 -6.48 -0.07
N LEU A 71 -4.71 -5.51 0.84
CA LEU A 71 -3.60 -4.56 0.82
C LEU A 71 -2.24 -5.27 1.00
N ALA A 72 -2.13 -6.19 1.96
CA ALA A 72 -0.91 -6.95 2.17
C ALA A 72 -0.53 -7.83 0.97
N VAL A 73 -1.51 -8.39 0.24
CA VAL A 73 -1.24 -9.11 -1.04
C VAL A 73 -0.74 -8.13 -2.11
N THR A 74 -1.35 -6.95 -2.21
CA THR A 74 -0.91 -5.91 -3.15
C THR A 74 0.53 -5.48 -2.91
N ASP A 75 0.89 -5.20 -1.66
CA ASP A 75 2.23 -4.77 -1.29
C ASP A 75 3.27 -5.90 -1.41
N LEU A 76 2.86 -7.15 -1.14
CA LEU A 76 3.69 -8.33 -1.39
C LEU A 76 4.07 -8.44 -2.87
N PHE A 77 3.10 -8.28 -3.78
CA PHE A 77 3.38 -8.28 -5.21
C PHE A 77 4.19 -7.07 -5.67
N ALA A 78 4.03 -5.90 -5.03
CA ALA A 78 4.88 -4.75 -5.31
C ALA A 78 6.35 -5.05 -4.98
N GLY A 79 6.61 -5.69 -3.84
CA GLY A 79 7.96 -6.11 -3.44
C GLY A 79 8.53 -7.26 -4.29
N LEU A 80 7.70 -8.19 -4.75
CA LEU A 80 8.16 -9.35 -5.54
C LEU A 80 8.35 -9.05 -7.03
N ILE A 81 7.56 -8.14 -7.60
CA ILE A 81 7.48 -7.92 -9.05
C ILE A 81 7.92 -6.51 -9.41
N VAL A 82 7.23 -5.49 -8.88
CA VAL A 82 7.44 -4.10 -9.30
C VAL A 82 8.84 -3.61 -8.93
N GLN A 83 9.25 -3.81 -7.68
CA GLN A 83 10.52 -3.28 -7.19
C GLN A 83 11.74 -3.95 -7.87
N PRO A 84 11.82 -5.28 -8.03
CA PRO A 84 12.93 -5.89 -8.76
C PRO A 84 13.01 -5.44 -10.22
N MET A 85 11.87 -5.37 -10.92
CA MET A 85 11.81 -4.90 -12.32
C MET A 85 12.26 -3.45 -12.44
N TYR A 86 11.88 -2.60 -11.48
CA TYR A 86 12.35 -1.22 -11.43
C TYR A 86 13.86 -1.14 -11.16
N SER A 87 14.41 -1.94 -10.25
CA SER A 87 15.85 -1.94 -9.96
C SER A 87 16.70 -2.36 -11.18
N ILE A 88 16.22 -3.28 -12.01
CA ILE A 88 16.90 -3.67 -13.28
C ILE A 88 17.05 -2.45 -14.21
N THR A 89 16.10 -1.53 -14.20
CA THR A 89 16.17 -0.30 -15.03
C THR A 89 17.18 0.71 -14.50
N LEU A 90 17.54 0.66 -13.21
CA LEU A 90 18.44 1.63 -12.59
C LEU A 90 19.91 1.24 -12.65
N ILE A 91 20.24 -0.05 -12.77
CA ILE A 91 21.65 -0.50 -12.70
C ILE A 91 22.31 -0.40 -14.08
N PRO A 92 23.31 0.48 -14.25
CA PRO A 92 24.02 0.61 -15.53
C PRO A 92 24.76 -0.70 -15.87
N GLY A 93 24.72 -1.11 -17.14
CA GLY A 93 25.51 -2.25 -17.65
C GLY A 93 24.90 -3.64 -17.46
N ILE A 94 23.86 -3.82 -16.65
CA ILE A 94 23.15 -5.12 -16.51
C ILE A 94 22.13 -5.34 -17.64
N SER A 95 21.56 -4.26 -18.17
CA SER A 95 20.36 -4.32 -18.98
C SER A 95 20.63 -4.05 -20.45
N HIS A 96 20.51 -5.06 -21.31
CA HIS A 96 20.40 -4.85 -22.76
C HIS A 96 19.04 -4.21 -23.12
N LYS A 97 18.95 -3.54 -24.28
CA LYS A 97 17.77 -2.75 -24.71
C LYS A 97 16.43 -3.47 -24.54
N ASN A 98 16.35 -4.76 -24.87
CA ASN A 98 15.13 -5.55 -24.75
C ASN A 98 14.73 -5.79 -23.29
N LEU A 99 15.69 -6.17 -22.43
CA LEU A 99 15.43 -6.39 -21.00
C LEU A 99 14.96 -5.11 -20.32
N MET A 100 15.58 -3.96 -20.65
CA MET A 100 15.17 -2.66 -20.13
C MET A 100 13.74 -2.31 -20.56
N TYR A 101 13.40 -2.53 -21.83
CA TYR A 101 12.05 -2.30 -22.35
C TYR A 101 11.00 -3.13 -21.61
N TYR A 102 11.19 -4.45 -21.50
CA TYR A 102 10.24 -5.31 -20.80
C TYR A 102 10.15 -4.97 -19.30
N SER A 103 11.25 -4.63 -18.66
CA SER A 103 11.28 -4.23 -17.24
C SER A 103 10.46 -2.96 -17.00
N ILE A 104 10.56 -1.96 -17.89
CA ILE A 104 9.75 -0.73 -17.84
C ILE A 104 8.26 -1.05 -18.03
N GLN A 105 7.91 -1.91 -19.00
CA GLN A 105 6.52 -2.29 -19.25
C GLN A 105 5.90 -3.04 -18.08
N VAL A 106 6.61 -4.04 -17.55
CA VAL A 106 6.15 -4.80 -16.38
C VAL A 106 6.00 -3.86 -15.18
N THR A 107 6.97 -3.00 -14.91
CA THR A 107 6.90 -2.00 -13.82
C THR A 107 5.68 -1.09 -13.99
N GLY A 108 5.43 -0.58 -15.20
CA GLY A 108 4.31 0.31 -15.48
C GLY A 108 2.93 -0.37 -15.35
N ILE A 109 2.78 -1.59 -15.86
CA ILE A 109 1.51 -2.34 -15.83
C ILE A 109 1.23 -2.86 -14.42
N SER A 110 2.17 -3.59 -13.82
CA SER A 110 1.98 -4.12 -12.47
C SER A 110 1.89 -2.99 -11.44
N GLY A 111 2.67 -1.92 -11.61
CA GLY A 111 2.59 -0.72 -10.78
C GLY A 111 1.23 -0.04 -10.85
N SER A 112 0.62 0.11 -12.04
CA SER A 112 -0.70 0.74 -12.16
C SER A 112 -1.81 -0.12 -11.56
N ILE A 113 -1.78 -1.44 -11.76
CA ILE A 113 -2.75 -2.38 -11.18
C ILE A 113 -2.67 -2.32 -9.66
N LEU A 114 -1.48 -2.51 -9.09
CA LEU A 114 -1.30 -2.58 -7.64
C LEU A 114 -1.57 -1.24 -6.98
N CYS A 115 -1.19 -0.12 -7.59
CA CYS A 115 -1.57 1.23 -7.17
C CYS A 115 -3.10 1.39 -7.09
N THR A 116 -3.82 1.00 -8.15
CA THR A 116 -5.29 1.08 -8.20
C THR A 116 -5.93 0.24 -7.09
N VAL A 117 -5.46 -1.00 -6.89
CA VAL A 117 -5.94 -1.87 -5.81
C VAL A 117 -5.72 -1.22 -4.45
N SER A 118 -4.53 -0.66 -4.20
CA SER A 118 -4.21 -0.01 -2.93
C SER A 118 -5.12 1.19 -2.66
N ILE A 119 -5.30 2.08 -3.64
CA ILE A 119 -6.15 3.27 -3.50
C ILE A 119 -7.61 2.87 -3.21
N LEU A 120 -8.18 1.97 -4.02
CA LEU A 120 -9.57 1.54 -3.87
C LEU A 120 -9.79 0.76 -2.57
N THR A 121 -8.86 -0.12 -2.19
CA THR A 121 -8.93 -0.88 -0.93
C THR A 121 -8.86 0.06 0.27
N SER A 122 -7.96 1.04 0.24
CA SER A 122 -7.83 2.02 1.32
C SER A 122 -9.08 2.89 1.45
N THR A 123 -9.67 3.28 0.31
CA THR A 123 -10.98 3.98 0.29
C THR A 123 -12.09 3.11 0.90
N ALA A 124 -12.13 1.83 0.54
CA ALA A 124 -13.10 0.90 1.09
C ALA A 124 -12.93 0.72 2.61
N ILE A 125 -11.69 0.75 3.13
CA ILE A 125 -11.41 0.75 4.58
C ILE A 125 -12.00 2.02 5.24
N SER A 126 -11.79 3.21 4.66
CA SER A 126 -12.36 4.46 5.17
C SER A 126 -13.89 4.40 5.25
N VAL A 127 -14.55 3.91 4.20
CA VAL A 127 -16.01 3.73 4.16
C VAL A 127 -16.47 2.66 5.15
N ASP A 128 -15.77 1.53 5.26
CA ASP A 128 -16.08 0.46 6.20
C ASP A 128 -16.04 0.95 7.65
N ARG A 129 -15.06 1.80 8.00
CA ARG A 129 -15.00 2.45 9.33
C ARG A 129 -16.17 3.40 9.54
N LEU A 130 -16.55 4.19 8.54
CA LEU A 130 -17.71 5.07 8.65
C LEU A 130 -19.01 4.26 8.85
N LEU A 131 -19.20 3.17 8.09
CA LEU A 131 -20.34 2.27 8.22
C LEU A 131 -20.40 1.60 9.59
N ALA A 132 -19.26 1.13 10.11
CA ALA A 132 -19.18 0.54 11.45
C ALA A 132 -19.67 1.51 12.54
N LEU A 133 -19.38 2.80 12.38
CA LEU A 133 -19.83 3.84 13.30
C LEU A 133 -21.32 4.17 13.13
N LEU A 134 -21.76 4.43 11.89
CA LEU A 134 -23.12 4.90 11.62
C LEU A 134 -24.19 3.82 11.86
N LEU A 135 -23.87 2.56 11.54
CA LEU A 135 -24.83 1.45 11.64
C LEU A 135 -24.82 0.76 13.00
N GLY A 136 -23.77 0.95 13.81
CA GLY A 136 -23.63 0.36 15.15
C GLY A 136 -23.95 -1.14 15.17
N LEU A 137 -25.02 -1.53 15.87
CA LEU A 137 -25.45 -2.92 15.98
C LEU A 137 -25.86 -3.56 14.64
N ARG A 138 -26.38 -2.77 13.69
CA ARG A 138 -26.78 -3.24 12.36
C ARG A 138 -25.59 -3.44 11.42
N TYR A 139 -24.39 -2.97 11.76
CA TYR A 139 -23.20 -3.09 10.92
C TYR A 139 -22.92 -4.54 10.51
N LYS A 140 -23.03 -5.50 11.44
CA LYS A 140 -22.79 -6.93 11.16
C LYS A 140 -23.81 -7.54 10.20
N GLN A 141 -25.02 -6.99 10.14
CA GLN A 141 -26.07 -7.43 9.22
C GLN A 141 -25.87 -6.86 7.81
N VAL A 142 -25.35 -5.62 7.71
CA VAL A 142 -25.16 -4.92 6.44
C VAL A 142 -23.84 -5.33 5.77
N VAL A 143 -22.73 -5.31 6.52
CA VAL A 143 -21.39 -5.60 6.03
C VAL A 143 -21.05 -7.06 6.33
N THR A 144 -21.40 -7.93 5.39
CA THR A 144 -21.17 -9.38 5.48
C THR A 144 -19.93 -9.79 4.69
N LEU A 145 -19.32 -10.91 5.08
CA LEU A 145 -18.13 -11.43 4.42
C LEU A 145 -18.35 -11.71 2.92
N LYS A 146 -19.55 -12.20 2.54
CA LYS A 146 -19.90 -12.46 1.13
C LYS A 146 -19.89 -11.18 0.30
N ARG A 147 -20.49 -10.10 0.81
CA ARG A 147 -20.49 -8.79 0.14
C ARG A 147 -19.09 -8.20 0.05
N THR A 148 -18.29 -8.28 1.11
CA THR A 148 -16.91 -7.77 1.09
C THR A 148 -16.00 -8.54 0.14
N ARG A 149 -16.18 -9.87 0.00
CA ARG A 149 -15.48 -10.65 -1.03
C ARG A 149 -15.83 -10.16 -2.44
N ALA A 150 -17.10 -9.88 -2.71
CA ALA A 150 -17.51 -9.31 -3.99
C ALA A 150 -16.87 -7.95 -4.24
N VAL A 151 -16.86 -7.05 -3.23
CA VAL A 151 -16.21 -5.74 -3.34
C VAL A 151 -14.71 -5.87 -3.63
N VAL A 152 -13.98 -6.71 -2.89
CA VAL A 152 -12.55 -6.95 -3.15
C VAL A 152 -12.34 -7.54 -4.54
N GLY A 153 -13.16 -8.50 -4.96
CA GLY A 153 -13.13 -9.05 -6.32
C GLY A 153 -13.31 -7.97 -7.39
N CYS A 154 -14.30 -7.07 -7.23
CA CYS A 154 -14.51 -5.95 -8.14
C CYS A 154 -13.32 -4.99 -8.16
N ILE A 155 -12.70 -4.69 -7.01
CA ILE A 155 -11.50 -3.84 -6.94
C ILE A 155 -10.37 -4.44 -7.79
N TRP A 156 -10.09 -5.73 -7.64
CA TRP A 156 -9.05 -6.41 -8.41
C TRP A 156 -9.39 -6.45 -9.90
N LEU A 157 -10.62 -6.79 -10.26
CA LEU A 157 -11.06 -6.82 -11.66
C LEU A 157 -10.93 -5.46 -12.33
N LEU A 158 -11.45 -4.40 -11.70
CA LEU A 158 -11.33 -3.03 -12.23
C LEU A 158 -9.86 -2.61 -12.38
N SER A 159 -9.02 -2.95 -11.40
CA SER A 159 -7.59 -2.62 -11.44
C SER A 159 -6.85 -3.36 -12.56
N CYS A 160 -7.13 -4.65 -12.76
CA CYS A 160 -6.58 -5.43 -13.87
C CYS A 160 -7.06 -4.91 -15.23
N SER A 161 -8.34 -4.56 -15.36
CA SER A 161 -8.88 -3.95 -16.58
C SER A 161 -8.18 -2.64 -16.92
N MET A 162 -7.92 -1.79 -15.91
CA MET A 162 -7.13 -0.56 -16.09
C MET A 162 -5.68 -0.85 -16.49
N GLY A 163 -5.06 -1.88 -15.90
CA GLY A 163 -3.72 -2.34 -16.29
C GLY A 163 -3.66 -2.82 -17.74
N GLY A 164 -4.66 -3.60 -18.18
CA GLY A 164 -4.78 -4.06 -19.57
C GLY A 164 -5.04 -2.93 -20.56
N TRP A 165 -5.91 -1.97 -20.21
CA TRP A 165 -6.20 -0.79 -21.03
C TRP A 165 -4.95 0.04 -21.34
N ARG A 166 -3.92 -0.03 -20.47
CA ARG A 166 -2.64 0.66 -20.65
C ARG A 166 -1.94 0.30 -21.96
N TYR A 167 -2.20 -0.87 -22.56
CA TYR A 167 -1.61 -1.30 -23.83
C TYR A 167 -2.20 -0.59 -25.06
N SER A 168 -3.34 0.08 -24.92
CA SER A 168 -3.93 0.89 -25.99
C SER A 168 -3.01 2.09 -26.35
N ASN A 169 -3.10 2.59 -27.58
CA ASN A 169 -2.27 3.69 -28.10
C ASN A 169 -2.25 4.93 -27.19
N TRP A 170 -3.35 5.21 -26.47
CA TRP A 170 -3.47 6.31 -25.51
C TRP A 170 -3.56 5.83 -24.05
N GLY A 171 -3.39 4.53 -23.83
CA GLY A 171 -3.67 3.86 -22.56
C GLY A 171 -2.75 4.30 -21.43
N ALA A 172 -1.49 4.61 -21.71
CA ALA A 172 -0.52 5.01 -20.70
C ALA A 172 -0.84 6.37 -20.05
N GLU A 173 -1.22 7.37 -20.85
CA GLU A 173 -1.54 8.71 -20.37
C GLU A 173 -2.91 8.76 -19.70
N VAL A 174 -3.91 8.10 -20.31
CA VAL A 174 -5.24 7.96 -19.71
C VAL A 174 -5.14 7.23 -18.37
N SER A 175 -4.34 6.15 -18.28
CA SER A 175 -4.12 5.43 -17.02
C SER A 175 -3.54 6.32 -15.92
N LYS A 176 -2.52 7.14 -16.21
CA LYS A 176 -1.96 8.09 -15.23
C LYS A 176 -3.00 9.12 -14.78
N PHE A 177 -3.78 9.67 -15.71
CA PHE A 177 -4.83 10.64 -15.41
C PHE A 177 -5.94 10.02 -14.56
N THR A 178 -6.42 8.83 -14.93
CA THR A 178 -7.41 8.08 -14.15
C THR A 178 -6.91 7.79 -12.75
N LEU A 179 -5.65 7.37 -12.58
CA LEU A 179 -5.04 7.15 -11.26
C LEU A 179 -5.03 8.43 -10.41
N PHE A 180 -4.69 9.58 -11.02
CA PHE A 180 -4.73 10.86 -10.32
C PHE A 180 -6.15 11.21 -9.86
N VAL A 181 -7.15 11.09 -10.74
CA VAL A 181 -8.56 11.34 -10.39
C VAL A 181 -9.03 10.41 -9.28
N LEU A 182 -8.73 9.11 -9.38
CA LEU A 182 -9.08 8.13 -8.35
C LEU A 182 -8.42 8.43 -7.00
N MET A 183 -7.18 8.91 -7.01
CA MET A 183 -6.49 9.33 -5.79
C MET A 183 -7.17 10.55 -5.14
N LEU A 184 -7.57 11.55 -5.94
CA LEU A 184 -8.31 12.72 -5.43
C LEU A 184 -9.67 12.33 -4.87
N LEU A 185 -10.41 11.47 -5.58
CA LEU A 185 -11.70 10.96 -5.10
C LEU A 185 -11.53 10.14 -3.81
N SER A 186 -10.51 9.28 -3.73
CA SER A 186 -10.16 8.53 -2.52
C SER A 186 -9.86 9.45 -1.34
N LEU A 187 -9.14 10.54 -1.59
CA LEU A 187 -8.82 11.56 -0.60
C LEU A 187 -10.09 12.23 -0.08
N ILE A 188 -10.94 12.71 -0.98
CA ILE A 188 -12.20 13.39 -0.62
C ILE A 188 -13.08 12.45 0.20
N ILE A 189 -13.30 11.21 -0.27
CA ILE A 189 -14.12 10.21 0.44
C ILE A 189 -13.54 9.92 1.81
N SER A 190 -12.21 9.77 1.93
CA SER A 190 -11.54 9.51 3.20
C SER A 190 -11.67 10.68 4.17
N ILE A 191 -11.42 11.92 3.71
CA ILE A 191 -11.59 13.13 4.52
C ILE A 191 -13.03 13.26 4.99
N CYS A 192 -14.01 13.14 4.08
CA CYS A 192 -15.43 13.20 4.45
C CYS A 192 -15.79 12.12 5.49
N SER A 193 -15.29 10.90 5.31
CA SER A 193 -15.51 9.79 6.24
C SER A 193 -14.92 10.09 7.62
N TYR A 194 -13.67 10.55 7.69
CA TYR A 194 -13.01 10.86 8.96
C TYR A 194 -13.61 12.08 9.66
N THR A 195 -13.97 13.12 8.91
CA THR A 195 -14.68 14.29 9.46
C THR A 195 -16.02 13.88 10.03
N LYS A 196 -16.82 13.08 9.31
CA LYS A 196 -18.09 12.56 9.84
C LYS A 196 -17.90 11.69 11.09
N ILE A 197 -16.86 10.84 11.11
CA ILE A 197 -16.52 10.05 12.30
C ILE A 197 -16.16 10.96 13.48
N TYR A 198 -15.32 11.97 13.26
CA TYR A 198 -14.90 12.90 14.30
C TYR A 198 -16.08 13.68 14.87
N LEU A 199 -16.92 14.25 14.00
CA LEU A 199 -18.13 14.99 14.40
C LEU A 199 -19.12 14.11 15.15
N TYR A 200 -19.36 12.89 14.69
CA TYR A 200 -20.22 11.94 15.39
C TYR A 200 -19.70 11.64 16.80
N LEU A 201 -18.40 11.40 16.94
CA LEU A 201 -17.77 11.11 18.24
C LEU A 201 -17.78 12.33 19.17
N GLN A 202 -17.61 13.53 18.63
CA GLN A 202 -17.70 14.77 19.40
C GLN A 202 -19.13 14.99 19.91
N ASN A 203 -20.13 14.79 19.06
CA ASN A 203 -21.54 14.90 19.43
C ASN A 203 -21.92 13.86 20.49
N GLN A 204 -21.46 12.61 20.35
CA GLN A 204 -21.65 11.57 21.36
C GLN A 204 -21.02 11.95 22.69
N GLN A 205 -19.80 12.49 22.69
CA GLN A 205 -19.17 12.98 23.92
C GLN A 205 -19.97 14.13 24.55
N ALA A 206 -20.41 15.11 23.78
CA ALA A 206 -21.23 16.22 24.28
C ALA A 206 -22.55 15.73 24.90
N GLN A 207 -23.21 14.76 24.25
CA GLN A 207 -24.43 14.13 24.79
C GLN A 207 -24.15 13.35 26.08
N LEU A 208 -23.05 12.61 26.17
CA LEU A 208 -22.66 11.90 27.39
C LEU A 208 -22.34 12.87 28.53
N HIS A 209 -21.66 13.99 28.26
CA HIS A 209 -21.39 15.02 29.26
C HIS A 209 -22.68 15.71 29.73
N ALA A 210 -23.60 16.04 28.82
CA ALA A 210 -24.90 16.60 29.16
C ALA A 210 -25.77 15.63 29.96
N LYS A 211 -25.75 14.34 29.60
CA LYS A 211 -26.48 13.28 30.31
C LYS A 211 -25.90 13.05 31.71
N LYS A 212 -24.57 12.99 31.84
CA LYS A 212 -23.89 12.91 33.13
C LYS A 212 -24.21 14.11 34.02
N HIS A 213 -24.29 15.32 33.47
CA HIS A 213 -24.66 16.51 34.25
C HIS A 213 -26.12 16.48 34.74
N ARG A 214 -27.03 15.85 33.99
CA ARG A 214 -28.42 15.58 34.42
C ARG A 214 -28.50 14.45 35.46
N GLU A 215 -27.64 13.45 35.35
CA GLU A 215 -27.57 12.30 36.26
C GLU A 215 -26.85 12.62 37.58
N ILE A 216 -26.14 13.75 37.76
CA ILE A 216 -25.54 14.14 39.06
C ILE A 216 -26.59 14.30 40.18
N HIS A 217 -27.89 14.41 39.84
CA HIS A 217 -28.99 14.38 40.82
C HIS A 217 -29.49 12.96 41.18
N GLN A 218 -28.91 11.89 40.64
CA GLN A 218 -29.24 10.49 40.93
C GLN A 218 -27.97 9.62 41.01
N GLU A 219 -27.99 8.56 41.83
CA GLU A 219 -26.79 7.78 42.17
C GLU A 219 -25.94 7.31 40.97
N PRO A 220 -24.61 7.23 41.11
CA PRO A 220 -23.70 6.94 40.00
C PRO A 220 -23.73 5.46 39.60
N THR A 221 -24.36 5.14 38.46
CA THR A 221 -24.20 3.82 37.83
C THR A 221 -22.80 3.63 37.21
N SER A 222 -22.14 2.51 37.54
CA SER A 222 -20.73 2.19 37.22
C SER A 222 -20.42 1.93 35.73
N ASN A 223 -21.43 1.86 34.85
CA ASN A 223 -21.24 1.52 33.42
C ASN A 223 -20.71 2.67 32.54
N GLY A 224 -20.60 3.90 33.05
CA GLY A 224 -20.10 5.05 32.27
C GLY A 224 -18.63 4.95 31.84
N GLY A 225 -17.82 4.17 32.58
CA GLY A 225 -16.40 3.99 32.29
C GLY A 225 -16.12 3.15 31.04
N GLU A 226 -16.86 2.05 30.84
CA GLU A 226 -16.66 1.14 29.70
C GLU A 226 -16.98 1.80 28.36
N GLY A 227 -18.07 2.58 28.28
CA GLY A 227 -18.44 3.33 27.07
C GLY A 227 -17.39 4.36 26.65
N ARG A 228 -16.80 5.08 27.62
CA ARG A 228 -15.74 6.07 27.38
C ARG A 228 -14.45 5.44 26.88
N LEU A 229 -14.03 4.33 27.50
CA LEU A 229 -12.85 3.55 27.10
C LEU A 229 -13.00 2.97 25.68
N ASN A 230 -14.21 2.54 25.31
CA ASN A 230 -14.50 2.02 23.96
C ASN A 230 -14.44 3.13 22.89
N ILE A 231 -14.92 4.33 23.19
CA ILE A 231 -14.85 5.51 22.29
C ILE A 231 -13.39 5.95 22.08
N GLU A 232 -12.58 6.03 23.12
CA GLU A 232 -11.17 6.44 23.00
C GLU A 232 -10.35 5.42 22.18
N ARG A 233 -10.59 4.12 22.40
CA ARG A 233 -10.00 3.06 21.57
C ARG A 233 -10.40 3.20 20.10
N TYR A 234 -11.68 3.52 19.84
CA TYR A 234 -12.18 3.74 18.48
C TYR A 234 -11.54 4.98 17.82
N LYS A 235 -11.44 6.11 18.53
CA LYS A 235 -10.73 7.32 18.05
C LYS A 235 -9.28 7.01 17.68
N LYS A 236 -8.58 6.27 18.54
CA LYS A 236 -7.19 5.87 18.29
C LYS A 236 -7.07 4.98 17.05
N LEU A 237 -8.00 4.04 16.86
CA LEU A 237 -8.06 3.19 15.67
C LEU A 237 -8.29 4.03 14.40
N VAL A 238 -9.27 4.93 14.39
CA VAL A 238 -9.59 5.76 13.21
C VAL A 238 -8.46 6.72 12.87
N SER A 239 -7.89 7.40 13.88
CA SER A 239 -6.70 8.25 13.70
C SER A 239 -5.54 7.45 13.10
N SER A 240 -5.33 6.21 13.54
CA SER A 240 -4.29 5.35 13.00
C SER A 240 -4.48 5.02 11.53
N ILE A 241 -5.72 4.74 11.11
CA ILE A 241 -6.04 4.46 9.70
C ILE A 241 -5.89 5.72 8.85
N ALA A 242 -6.27 6.89 9.38
CA ALA A 242 -6.04 8.18 8.72
C ALA A 242 -4.55 8.47 8.48
N TRP A 243 -3.67 8.10 9.42
CA TRP A 243 -2.21 8.21 9.23
C TRP A 243 -1.68 7.25 8.15
N VAL A 244 -2.21 6.03 8.04
CA VAL A 244 -1.86 5.10 6.95
C VAL A 244 -2.30 5.67 5.60
N GLN A 245 -3.52 6.20 5.54
CA GLN A 245 -4.03 6.89 4.35
C GLN A 245 -3.17 8.12 4.00
N LEU A 246 -2.76 8.91 5.00
CA LEU A 246 -1.90 10.07 4.79
C LEU A 246 -0.50 9.69 4.30
N ALA A 247 0.09 8.64 4.86
CA ALA A 247 1.37 8.11 4.38
C ALA A 247 1.27 7.66 2.91
N LEU A 248 0.18 6.97 2.56
CA LEU A 248 -0.12 6.60 1.18
C LEU A 248 -0.26 7.85 0.30
N LEU A 249 -0.96 8.89 0.74
CA LEU A 249 -1.09 10.13 -0.05
C LEU A 249 0.25 10.86 -0.23
N LEU A 250 1.05 10.99 0.82
CA LEU A 250 2.36 11.64 0.78
C LEU A 250 3.33 10.91 -0.17
N CYS A 251 3.23 9.59 -0.27
CA CYS A 251 4.05 8.80 -1.19
C CYS A 251 3.60 8.92 -2.66
N PHE A 252 2.30 9.17 -2.90
CA PHE A 252 1.72 9.15 -4.25
C PHE A 252 1.60 10.54 -4.89
N ILE A 253 1.43 11.61 -4.10
CA ILE A 253 1.32 12.99 -4.62
C ILE A 253 2.55 13.39 -5.46
N PRO A 254 3.82 13.18 -5.02
CA PRO A 254 4.98 13.53 -5.82
C PRO A 254 5.01 12.82 -7.18
N PHE A 255 4.58 11.56 -7.21
CA PHE A 255 4.50 10.78 -8.43
C PHE A 255 3.40 11.25 -9.37
N THR A 256 2.20 11.50 -8.87
CA THR A 256 1.09 11.92 -9.74
C THR A 256 1.29 13.34 -10.25
N VAL A 257 1.77 14.26 -9.42
CA VAL A 257 2.03 15.65 -9.83
C VAL A 257 3.19 15.69 -10.82
N GLY A 258 4.30 14.99 -10.51
CA GLY A 258 5.44 14.88 -11.43
C GLY A 258 5.04 14.27 -12.78
N SER A 259 4.25 13.20 -12.77
CA SER A 259 3.76 12.54 -13.99
C SER A 259 2.90 13.48 -14.84
N MET A 260 1.96 14.21 -14.23
CA MET A 260 1.09 15.14 -14.96
C MET A 260 1.86 16.31 -15.56
N LEU A 261 2.82 16.87 -14.81
CA LEU A 261 3.65 17.97 -15.31
C LEU A 261 4.56 17.53 -16.47
N PHE A 262 5.05 16.28 -16.42
CA PHE A 262 5.86 15.68 -17.48
C PHE A 262 5.02 15.42 -18.75
N THR A 263 3.84 14.78 -18.61
CA THR A 263 2.93 14.47 -19.74
C THR A 263 2.47 15.73 -20.48
N HIS A 264 2.20 16.83 -19.77
CA HIS A 264 1.76 18.09 -20.40
C HIS A 264 2.89 18.94 -20.98
N ARG A 265 4.11 18.38 -21.12
CA ARG A 265 5.31 19.07 -21.63
C ARG A 265 5.60 20.41 -20.93
N LYS A 266 5.16 20.57 -19.68
CA LYS A 266 5.45 21.79 -18.87
C LYS A 266 6.84 21.73 -18.24
N LEU A 267 7.37 20.52 -18.05
CA LEU A 267 8.76 20.29 -17.61
C LEU A 267 9.51 19.53 -18.72
N THR A 268 10.01 20.24 -19.72
CA THR A 268 10.86 19.66 -20.78
C THR A 268 12.32 19.69 -20.37
N GLY A 269 13.00 18.54 -20.46
CA GLY A 269 14.45 18.46 -20.19
C GLY A 269 14.91 17.11 -19.65
N VAL A 270 16.18 16.78 -19.93
CA VAL A 270 16.83 15.55 -19.42
C VAL A 270 16.88 15.56 -17.90
N ALA A 271 17.14 16.71 -17.28
CA ALA A 271 17.18 16.85 -15.82
C ALA A 271 15.82 16.61 -15.15
N THR A 272 14.72 17.06 -15.76
CA THR A 272 13.36 16.85 -15.22
C THR A 272 12.88 15.41 -15.43
N GLY A 273 13.24 14.79 -16.55
CA GLY A 273 13.06 13.35 -16.78
C GLY A 273 13.79 12.50 -15.76
N ILE A 274 15.08 12.78 -15.52
CA ILE A 274 15.88 12.12 -14.47
C ILE A 274 15.24 12.32 -13.10
N ALA A 275 14.84 13.54 -12.74
CA ALA A 275 14.19 13.81 -11.45
C ALA A 275 12.88 13.01 -11.30
N HIS A 276 12.05 12.92 -12.34
CA HIS A 276 10.81 12.15 -12.27
C HIS A 276 11.07 10.64 -12.10
N PHE A 277 11.94 10.07 -12.92
CA PHE A 277 12.26 8.64 -12.85
C PHE A 277 13.02 8.28 -11.57
N CYS A 278 14.08 9.01 -11.24
CA CYS A 278 14.96 8.69 -10.10
C CYS A 278 14.39 9.11 -8.74
N VAL A 279 13.49 10.10 -8.68
CA VAL A 279 12.98 10.60 -7.39
C VAL A 279 11.53 10.19 -7.19
N SER A 280 10.63 10.45 -8.13
CA SER A 280 9.19 10.24 -7.90
C SER A 280 8.78 8.76 -7.77
N ILE A 281 9.39 7.86 -8.53
CA ILE A 281 9.05 6.42 -8.49
C ILE A 281 9.45 5.78 -7.14
N PRO A 282 10.67 5.99 -6.60
CA PRO A 282 11.04 5.47 -5.29
C PRO A 282 10.12 5.90 -4.14
N TYR A 283 9.56 7.11 -4.18
CA TYR A 283 8.58 7.56 -3.17
C TYR A 283 7.34 6.66 -3.14
N VAL A 284 6.82 6.25 -4.30
CA VAL A 284 5.68 5.32 -4.39
C VAL A 284 6.08 3.92 -3.92
N LEU A 285 7.28 3.47 -4.29
CA LEU A 285 7.78 2.14 -3.94
C LEU A 285 8.17 1.99 -2.46
N PHE A 286 8.26 3.11 -1.73
CA PHE A 286 8.41 3.09 -0.27
C PHE A 286 7.12 2.65 0.45
N ASN A 287 5.95 2.96 -0.12
CA ASN A 287 4.65 2.69 0.52
C ASN A 287 4.40 1.20 0.87
N PRO A 288 4.67 0.22 -0.03
CA PRO A 288 4.55 -1.20 0.30
C PRO A 288 5.36 -1.65 1.52
N ALA A 289 6.55 -1.07 1.74
CA ALA A 289 7.41 -1.39 2.89
C ALA A 289 6.89 -0.76 4.20
N LEU A 290 6.19 0.37 4.13
CA LEU A 290 5.63 1.04 5.30
C LEU A 290 4.45 0.28 5.91
N ASN A 291 3.63 -0.38 5.10
CA ASN A 291 2.36 -0.94 5.56
C ASN A 291 2.52 -1.91 6.76
N PRO A 292 3.36 -2.95 6.72
CA PRO A 292 3.60 -3.83 7.87
C PRO A 292 4.07 -3.10 9.15
N ILE A 293 4.91 -2.08 8.99
CA ILE A 293 5.44 -1.26 10.10
C ILE A 293 4.29 -0.48 10.73
N LEU A 294 3.45 0.16 9.91
CA LEU A 294 2.28 0.90 10.37
C LEU A 294 1.27 0.00 11.08
N TYR A 295 0.98 -1.18 10.53
CA TYR A 295 0.10 -2.15 11.19
C TYR A 295 0.64 -2.60 12.55
N CYS A 296 1.95 -2.92 12.64
CA CYS A 296 2.60 -3.28 13.89
C CYS A 296 2.64 -2.13 14.91
N TRP A 297 2.78 -0.89 14.45
CA TRP A 297 2.80 0.26 15.34
C TRP A 297 1.41 0.56 15.91
N LYS A 298 0.37 0.42 15.08
CA LYS A 298 -0.97 0.92 15.41
C LYS A 298 -1.93 -0.17 15.94
N ILE A 299 -1.82 -1.42 15.49
CA ILE A 299 -2.71 -2.53 15.92
C ILE A 299 -1.91 -3.50 16.80
N ARG A 300 -2.15 -3.44 18.11
CA ARG A 300 -1.40 -4.21 19.12
C ARG A 300 -1.53 -5.73 18.90
N GLU A 301 -2.71 -6.18 18.51
CA GLU A 301 -3.03 -7.58 18.27
C GLU A 301 -2.26 -8.11 17.05
N VAL A 302 -2.14 -7.31 15.99
CA VAL A 302 -1.33 -7.64 14.82
C VAL A 302 0.15 -7.66 15.17
N LYS A 303 0.63 -6.67 15.95
CA LYS A 303 2.01 -6.63 16.44
C LYS A 303 2.37 -7.89 17.23
N GLN A 304 1.51 -8.30 18.15
CA GLN A 304 1.71 -9.52 18.94
C GLN A 304 1.72 -10.76 18.06
N ALA A 305 0.74 -10.91 17.17
CA ALA A 305 0.67 -12.04 16.24
C ALA A 305 1.87 -12.10 15.27
N MET A 306 2.40 -10.96 14.82
CA MET A 306 3.63 -10.91 14.00
C MET A 306 4.85 -11.34 14.82
N LYS A 307 5.02 -10.81 16.05
CA LYS A 307 6.12 -11.23 16.94
C LYS A 307 6.11 -12.73 17.23
N GLU A 308 4.94 -13.30 17.52
CA GLU A 308 4.79 -14.74 17.73
C GLU A 308 5.12 -15.55 16.48
N THR A 309 4.73 -15.05 15.30
CA THR A 309 5.04 -15.71 14.03
C THR A 309 6.55 -15.74 13.79
N VAL A 310 7.24 -14.62 13.99
CA VAL A 310 8.71 -14.54 13.89
C VAL A 310 9.38 -15.46 14.91
N ARG A 311 8.92 -15.47 16.17
CA ARG A 311 9.47 -16.36 17.21
C ARG A 311 9.34 -17.83 16.82
N LYS A 312 8.17 -18.25 16.32
CA LYS A 312 7.94 -19.63 15.87
C LYS A 312 8.83 -20.00 14.68
N LEU A 313 8.95 -19.13 13.68
CA LEU A 313 9.85 -19.35 12.54
C LEU A 313 11.30 -19.51 12.99
N ASN A 314 11.77 -18.65 13.91
CA ASN A 314 13.13 -18.75 14.44
C ASN A 314 13.36 -20.06 15.22
N CYS A 315 12.35 -20.55 15.95
CA CYS A 315 12.41 -21.88 16.59
C CYS A 315 12.50 -23.02 15.56
N TYR A 316 11.72 -22.95 14.47
CA TYR A 316 11.81 -23.93 13.37
C TYR A 316 13.20 -23.93 12.71
N PHE A 317 13.75 -22.75 12.40
CA PHE A 317 15.09 -22.64 11.82
C PHE A 317 16.17 -23.20 12.77
N LYS A 318 16.08 -22.90 14.06
CA LYS A 318 17.01 -23.41 15.07
C LYS A 318 16.92 -24.94 15.22
N SER A 319 15.71 -25.50 15.18
CA SER A 319 15.47 -26.95 15.22
C SER A 319 15.92 -27.67 13.94
N SER A 320 15.83 -27.01 12.78
CA SER A 320 16.28 -27.56 11.51
C SER A 320 17.81 -27.58 11.40
N TRP A 321 18.49 -26.60 11.99
CA TRP A 321 19.96 -26.54 12.01
C TRP A 321 20.58 -27.56 12.97
N SER A 322 19.89 -27.93 14.06
CA SER A 322 20.30 -29.02 14.95
C SER A 322 20.17 -30.43 14.34
N PHE A 323 19.65 -30.55 13.11
CA PHE A 323 19.48 -31.82 12.40
C PHE A 323 20.57 -32.10 11.36
N PHE A 324 21.51 -31.16 11.13
CA PHE A 324 22.72 -31.43 10.34
C PHE A 324 23.82 -31.93 11.29
N PRO A 325 24.22 -33.22 11.23
CA PRO A 325 25.34 -33.70 12.01
C PRO A 325 26.61 -33.03 11.48
N SER A 326 27.33 -32.34 12.36
CA SER A 326 28.73 -32.00 12.16
C SER A 326 29.57 -33.28 12.21
N SER A 327 29.61 -34.05 11.12
CA SER A 327 30.57 -35.15 10.95
C SER A 327 31.78 -34.67 10.14
N ILE A 328 32.56 -33.76 10.71
CA ILE A 328 33.95 -33.57 10.31
C ILE A 328 34.76 -33.48 11.60
N THR A 329 35.05 -34.64 12.18
CA THR A 329 36.04 -34.79 13.25
C THR A 329 36.97 -35.93 12.88
N ASN A 330 38.15 -35.53 12.40
CA ASN A 330 39.45 -36.16 12.63
C ASN A 330 39.59 -37.66 12.34
N THR A 331 40.12 -37.97 11.15
CA THR A 331 40.84 -39.22 10.89
C THR A 331 42.17 -38.92 10.23
N THR A 332 43.11 -38.37 10.99
CA THR A 332 44.55 -38.44 10.69
C THR A 332 45.28 -38.73 12.00
N ARG A 333 45.33 -40.03 12.32
CA ARG A 333 46.33 -40.61 13.21
C ARG A 333 46.70 -41.98 12.65
N ALA A 334 47.75 -42.01 11.85
CA ALA A 334 48.61 -43.15 11.57
C ALA A 334 49.99 -42.59 11.28
#